data_AF-A0A7Z2NXJ9-F1
#
_entry.id   AF-A0A7Z2NXJ9-F1
#
_cell.length_a   1.000
_cell.length_b   1.000
_cell.length_c   1.000
_cell.angle_alpha   90.00
_cell.angle_beta   90.00
_cell.angle_gamma   90.00
#
_symmetry.space_group_name_H-M   'P 1'
#
loop_
_entity.id
_entity.type
_entity.pdbx_description
1 polymer ?
#
loop_
_entity_poly.entity_id
_entity_poly.type
_entity_poly.pdbx_seq_one_letter_code
_entity_poly.pdbx_strand_id
1 'polypeptide(L)'
;MKMTCQQAFAPAPTPRKLVRRLMDAAALTIGGPVLRDAGIEDPRLANCLIMPLARLLICGTACHAPLLHYEAGMLQKLIDLDALIVRPDAGHEAVFDIRLRGDGAWHCGYRLWLETADAGVWLVPPEGQGRCFLIGKQGIEASDHGPFAHDERVRQQGHARARLLLAVARQGWY
;
A
#
# COMPACT_ATOMS: atom_id res chain seq x y z
N MET A 1 24.38 -29.55 10.50
CA MET A 1 23.77 -29.41 9.16
C MET A 1 23.73 -27.92 8.85
N LYS A 2 24.65 -27.42 8.00
CA LYS A 2 24.78 -25.98 7.71
C LYS A 2 23.63 -25.55 6.80
N MET A 3 22.68 -24.79 7.32
CA MET A 3 21.74 -24.03 6.49
C MET A 3 22.49 -22.87 5.85
N THR A 4 22.98 -23.05 4.63
CA THR A 4 23.50 -21.97 3.80
C THR A 4 22.78 -22.03 2.47
N CYS A 5 21.60 -21.41 2.44
CA CYS A 5 21.05 -20.84 1.23
C CYS A 5 20.43 -19.50 1.62
N GLN A 6 21.30 -18.51 1.91
CA GLN A 6 20.90 -17.12 1.70
C GLN A 6 20.65 -16.99 0.20
N GLN A 7 19.43 -17.28 -0.25
CA GLN A 7 19.01 -16.86 -1.58
C GLN A 7 19.26 -15.35 -1.63
N ALA A 8 20.13 -14.93 -2.53
CA ALA A 8 20.38 -13.54 -2.81
C ALA A 8 19.06 -12.95 -3.34
N PHE A 9 18.26 -12.44 -2.41
CA PHE A 9 17.00 -11.79 -2.72
C PHE A 9 17.32 -10.38 -3.23
N ALA A 10 17.03 -10.11 -4.50
CA ALA A 10 17.23 -8.80 -5.08
C ALA A 10 16.23 -7.80 -4.48
N PRO A 11 16.62 -6.54 -4.25
CA PRO A 11 15.69 -5.53 -3.79
C PRO A 11 14.53 -5.34 -4.77
N ALA A 12 13.45 -4.74 -4.28
CA ALA A 12 12.39 -4.27 -5.17
C ALA A 12 12.99 -3.36 -6.27
N PRO A 13 12.53 -3.48 -7.53
CA PRO A 13 13.01 -2.63 -8.61
C PRO A 13 12.75 -1.16 -8.29
N THR A 14 13.63 -0.27 -8.75
CA THR A 14 13.48 1.17 -8.52
C THR A 14 12.16 1.67 -9.12
N PRO A 15 11.24 2.22 -8.31
CA PRO A 15 9.97 2.71 -8.81
C PRO A 15 10.19 3.92 -9.72
N ARG A 16 9.38 4.02 -10.78
CA ARG A 16 9.32 5.24 -11.59
C ARG A 16 8.91 6.43 -10.71
N LYS A 17 9.34 7.64 -11.07
CA LYS A 17 9.02 8.88 -10.31
C LYS A 17 7.53 9.00 -9.94
N LEU A 18 6.64 8.72 -10.89
CA LEU A 18 5.19 8.70 -10.67
C LEU A 18 4.78 7.73 -9.55
N VAL A 19 5.28 6.50 -9.62
CA VAL A 19 4.98 5.44 -8.64
C VAL A 19 5.51 5.83 -7.27
N ARG A 20 6.72 6.38 -7.20
CA ARG A 20 7.30 6.88 -5.95
C ARG A 20 6.41 7.95 -5.31
N ARG A 21 5.91 8.92 -6.08
CA ARG A 21 4.96 9.93 -5.58
C ARG A 21 3.67 9.33 -5.04
N LEU A 22 3.12 8.31 -5.70
CA LEU A 22 1.93 7.60 -5.25
C LEU A 22 2.19 6.83 -3.94
N MET A 23 3.36 6.18 -3.81
CA MET A 23 3.79 5.53 -2.57
C MET A 23 3.92 6.56 -1.44
N ASP A 24 4.51 7.72 -1.72
CA ASP A 24 4.69 8.80 -0.76
C ASP A 24 3.36 9.40 -0.30
N ALA A 25 2.42 9.62 -1.24
CA ALA A 25 1.08 10.09 -0.92
C ALA A 25 0.30 9.07 -0.09
N ALA A 26 0.39 7.77 -0.42
CA ALA A 26 -0.24 6.72 0.39
C ALA A 26 0.32 6.73 1.82
N ALA A 27 1.65 6.77 1.98
CA ALA A 27 2.29 6.81 3.29
C ALA A 27 1.92 8.06 4.09
N LEU A 28 1.89 9.23 3.44
CA LEU A 28 1.47 10.48 4.09
C LEU A 28 0.02 10.42 4.56
N THR A 29 -0.87 9.85 3.75
CA THR A 29 -2.31 9.76 4.07
C THR A 29 -2.57 8.77 5.21
N ILE A 30 -1.83 7.66 5.26
CA ILE A 30 -1.86 6.73 6.41
C ILE A 30 -1.35 7.43 7.68
N GLY A 31 -0.33 8.27 7.52
CA GLY A 31 0.26 9.08 8.57
C GLY A 31 1.22 8.30 9.47
N GLY A 32 1.99 9.05 10.27
CA GLY A 32 3.04 8.49 11.11
C GLY A 32 4.43 8.49 10.44
N PRO A 33 5.46 8.00 11.14
CA PRO A 33 6.83 8.03 10.64
C PRO A 33 7.03 7.11 9.42
N VAL A 34 7.76 7.61 8.43
CA VAL A 34 8.11 6.86 7.21
C VAL A 34 9.62 6.77 7.10
N LEU A 35 10.15 5.54 7.11
CA LEU A 35 11.56 5.27 6.81
C LEU A 35 11.70 5.12 5.29
N ARG A 36 12.53 5.97 4.69
CA ARG A 36 12.70 6.09 3.23
C ARG A 36 14.02 5.50 2.73
N ASP A 37 14.91 5.25 3.68
CA ASP A 37 16.31 4.95 3.55
C ASP A 37 16.67 3.65 4.29
N ALA A 38 15.68 2.79 4.57
CA ALA A 38 15.89 1.45 5.10
C ALA A 38 16.87 0.60 4.27
N GLY A 39 17.05 0.95 2.99
CA GLY A 39 18.06 0.40 2.09
C GLY A 39 19.52 0.65 2.51
N ILE A 40 19.79 1.63 3.37
CA ILE A 40 21.14 1.90 3.91
C ILE A 40 21.54 0.79 4.88
N GLU A 41 20.62 0.37 5.76
CA GLU A 41 20.86 -0.67 6.76
C GLU A 41 20.69 -2.08 6.15
N ASP A 42 19.67 -2.25 5.31
CA ASP A 42 19.42 -3.50 4.60
C ASP A 42 19.17 -3.23 3.11
N PRO A 43 20.16 -3.48 2.24
CA PRO A 43 20.04 -3.26 0.79
C PRO A 43 18.84 -3.93 0.13
N ARG A 44 18.28 -5.00 0.72
CA ARG A 44 17.07 -5.68 0.20
C ARG A 44 15.82 -4.79 0.31
N LEU A 45 15.79 -3.89 1.28
CA LEU A 45 14.70 -2.93 1.51
C LEU A 45 14.87 -1.65 0.68
N ALA A 46 15.91 -1.57 -0.16
CA ALA A 46 16.03 -0.49 -1.12
C ALA A 46 14.74 -0.34 -1.93
N ASN A 47 14.41 0.91 -2.25
CA ASN A 47 13.23 1.29 -3.04
C ASN A 47 11.85 1.08 -2.39
N CYS A 48 11.80 0.59 -1.14
CA CYS A 48 10.57 0.47 -0.37
C CYS A 48 10.41 1.64 0.61
N LEU A 49 9.19 1.85 1.10
CA LEU A 49 8.95 2.65 2.30
C LEU A 49 8.54 1.72 3.43
N ILE A 50 8.97 2.05 4.65
CA ILE A 50 8.55 1.31 5.85
C ILE A 50 7.86 2.29 6.78
N MET A 51 6.71 1.90 7.29
CA MET A 51 5.97 2.64 8.31
C MET A 51 5.98 1.79 9.59
N PRO A 52 6.94 2.01 10.51
CA PRO A 52 7.15 1.12 11.64
C PRO A 52 5.94 1.03 12.59
N LEU A 53 5.30 2.18 12.87
CA LEU A 53 4.14 2.21 13.76
C LEU A 53 2.91 1.52 13.14
N ALA A 54 2.70 1.73 11.84
CA ALA A 54 1.63 1.06 11.08
C ALA A 54 1.99 -0.40 10.73
N ARG A 55 3.17 -0.89 11.14
CA ARG A 55 3.70 -2.22 10.80
C ARG A 55 3.59 -2.56 9.32
N LEU A 56 3.88 -1.59 8.45
CA LEU A 56 3.59 -1.66 7.02
C LEU A 56 4.83 -1.47 6.15
N LEU A 57 5.00 -2.37 5.20
CA LEU A 57 5.89 -2.24 4.04
C LEU A 57 5.10 -1.68 2.85
N ILE A 58 5.60 -0.63 2.21
CA ILE A 58 5.03 -0.09 0.97
C ILE A 58 6.03 -0.28 -0.15
N CYS A 59 5.62 -1.01 -1.18
CA CYS A 59 6.34 -1.14 -2.44
C CYS A 59 5.51 -0.51 -3.57
N GLY A 60 6.12 -0.30 -4.73
CA GLY A 60 5.37 0.20 -5.88
C GLY A 60 5.95 -0.24 -7.21
N THR A 61 5.08 -0.40 -8.20
CA THR A 61 5.47 -0.71 -9.58
C THR A 61 4.49 -0.10 -10.57
N ALA A 62 4.95 0.19 -11.79
CA ALA A 62 4.10 0.60 -12.89
C ALA A 62 3.51 -0.58 -13.68
N CYS A 63 3.91 -1.81 -13.34
CA CYS A 63 3.42 -3.01 -13.99
C CYS A 63 2.09 -3.47 -13.39
N HIS A 64 1.30 -4.21 -14.17
CA HIS A 64 0.09 -4.86 -13.68
C HIS A 64 0.42 -6.03 -12.73
N ALA A 65 -0.52 -6.39 -11.85
CA ALA A 65 -0.43 -7.61 -11.06
C ALA A 65 -0.32 -8.84 -12.00
N PRO A 66 0.43 -9.90 -11.63
CA PRO A 66 1.04 -10.15 -10.33
C PRO A 66 2.50 -9.68 -10.19
N LEU A 67 3.04 -8.88 -11.12
CA LEU A 67 4.42 -8.42 -11.01
C LEU A 67 4.65 -7.65 -9.70
N LEU A 68 5.81 -7.87 -9.04
CA LEU A 68 6.18 -7.40 -7.70
C LEU A 68 5.57 -8.20 -6.52
N HIS A 69 4.59 -9.08 -6.72
CA HIS A 69 3.99 -9.87 -5.63
C HIS A 69 4.98 -10.80 -4.94
N TYR A 70 5.88 -11.42 -5.72
CA TYR A 70 6.88 -12.34 -5.19
C TYR A 70 7.90 -11.58 -4.34
N GLU A 71 8.48 -10.51 -4.89
CA GLU A 71 9.49 -9.71 -4.23
C GLU A 71 8.95 -9.04 -2.97
N ALA A 72 7.80 -8.36 -3.07
CA ALA A 72 7.16 -7.75 -1.92
C ALA A 72 6.78 -8.80 -0.87
N GLY A 73 6.32 -9.98 -1.28
CA GLY A 73 5.98 -11.07 -0.36
C GLY A 73 7.18 -11.66 0.37
N MET A 74 8.34 -11.73 -0.28
CA MET A 74 9.60 -12.14 0.35
C MET A 74 10.09 -11.10 1.36
N LEU A 75 10.05 -9.81 0.99
CA LEU A 75 10.40 -8.72 1.91
C LEU A 75 9.46 -8.67 3.11
N GLN A 76 8.16 -8.71 2.87
CA GLN A 76 7.10 -8.76 3.89
C GLN A 76 7.37 -9.84 4.94
N LYS A 77 7.74 -11.06 4.51
CA LYS A 77 8.12 -12.16 5.40
C LYS A 77 9.44 -11.93 6.13
N LEU A 78 10.42 -11.34 5.46
CA LEU A 78 11.74 -11.08 6.03
C LEU A 78 11.66 -10.11 7.22
N ILE A 79 10.82 -9.07 7.13
CA ILE A 79 10.69 -8.03 8.16
C ILE A 79 9.45 -8.17 9.04
N ASP A 80 8.66 -9.23 8.83
CA ASP A 80 7.45 -9.56 9.61
C ASP A 80 6.44 -8.39 9.75
N LEU A 81 6.16 -7.74 8.61
CA LEU A 81 5.20 -6.62 8.48
C LEU A 81 4.03 -7.00 7.58
N ASP A 82 2.99 -6.17 7.52
CA ASP A 82 2.02 -6.20 6.41
C ASP A 82 2.64 -5.58 5.16
N ALA A 83 2.11 -5.86 3.97
CA ALA A 83 2.59 -5.27 2.72
C ALA A 83 1.49 -4.62 1.89
N LEU A 84 1.82 -3.46 1.33
CA LEU A 84 1.02 -2.70 0.38
C LEU A 84 1.82 -2.49 -0.91
N ILE A 85 1.26 -2.85 -2.05
CA ILE A 85 1.81 -2.55 -3.37
C ILE A 85 0.96 -1.46 -4.01
N VAL A 86 1.59 -0.36 -4.38
CA VAL A 86 0.94 0.76 -5.07
C VAL A 86 1.21 0.67 -6.57
N ARG A 87 0.15 0.74 -7.38
CA ARG A 87 0.24 0.73 -8.85
C ARG A 87 -0.52 1.92 -9.43
N PRO A 88 0.03 2.64 -10.42
CA PRO A 88 -0.72 3.67 -11.12
C PRO A 88 -1.86 3.02 -11.92
N ASP A 89 -3.00 3.68 -11.94
CA ASP A 89 -4.17 3.25 -12.70
C ASP A 89 -4.76 4.43 -13.47
N ALA A 90 -5.14 4.22 -14.73
CA ALA A 90 -5.63 5.29 -15.59
C ALA A 90 -7.06 5.75 -15.21
N GLY A 91 -7.86 4.88 -14.60
CA GLY A 91 -9.24 5.18 -14.20
C GLY A 91 -9.35 5.75 -12.79
N HIS A 92 -8.43 5.38 -11.89
CA HIS A 92 -8.51 5.63 -10.44
C HIS A 92 -7.28 6.30 -9.84
N GLU A 93 -6.36 6.79 -10.68
CA GLU A 93 -5.04 7.34 -10.33
C GLU A 93 -4.05 6.31 -9.77
N ALA A 94 -4.52 5.43 -8.86
CA ALA A 94 -3.80 4.27 -8.35
C ALA A 94 -4.75 3.14 -7.89
N VAL A 95 -4.23 1.91 -7.92
CA VAL A 95 -4.81 0.73 -7.27
C VAL A 95 -3.80 0.11 -6.31
N PHE A 96 -4.31 -0.62 -5.33
CA PHE A 96 -3.55 -1.14 -4.21
C PHE A 96 -3.74 -2.65 -4.10
N ASP A 97 -2.63 -3.37 -3.98
CA ASP A 97 -2.66 -4.77 -3.54
C ASP A 97 -2.16 -4.83 -2.10
N ILE A 98 -2.83 -5.58 -1.24
CA ILE A 98 -2.49 -5.71 0.17
C ILE A 98 -2.30 -7.18 0.55
N ARG A 99 -1.31 -7.45 1.39
CA ARG A 99 -1.08 -8.75 2.00
C ARG A 99 -0.87 -8.58 3.49
N LEU A 100 -1.71 -9.23 4.28
CA LEU A 100 -1.57 -9.21 5.73
C LEU A 100 -0.50 -10.21 6.17
N ARG A 101 0.20 -9.87 7.24
CA ARG A 101 1.15 -10.74 7.92
C ARG A 101 0.45 -11.98 8.43
N GLY A 102 1.01 -13.14 8.12
CA GLY A 102 0.40 -14.44 8.42
C GLY A 102 -0.70 -14.85 7.42
N ASP A 103 -1.22 -13.92 6.61
CA ASP A 103 -2.10 -14.23 5.49
C ASP A 103 -1.24 -14.58 4.26
N GLY A 104 -1.45 -15.81 3.77
CA GLY A 104 -0.73 -16.34 2.62
C GLY A 104 -1.07 -15.64 1.32
N ALA A 105 -2.20 -14.91 1.28
CA ALA A 105 -2.83 -14.40 0.07
C ALA A 105 -2.66 -12.89 -0.14
N TRP A 106 -2.65 -12.49 -1.41
CA TRP A 106 -2.77 -11.09 -1.83
C TRP A 106 -4.24 -10.74 -2.07
N HIS A 107 -4.67 -9.60 -1.53
CA HIS A 107 -5.95 -8.96 -1.79
C HIS A 107 -5.70 -7.83 -2.80
N CYS A 108 -6.16 -7.99 -4.03
CA CYS A 108 -5.69 -7.18 -5.17
C CYS A 108 -6.72 -6.16 -5.65
N GLY A 109 -6.23 -5.09 -6.29
CA GLY A 109 -7.09 -4.14 -7.03
C GLY A 109 -7.95 -3.23 -6.15
N TYR A 110 -7.58 -3.05 -4.89
CA TYR A 110 -8.30 -2.19 -3.95
C TYR A 110 -8.16 -0.72 -4.33
N ARG A 111 -9.17 0.06 -3.95
CA ARG A 111 -9.24 1.50 -4.18
C ARG A 111 -9.18 2.24 -2.85
N LEU A 112 -8.47 3.35 -2.86
CA LEU A 112 -8.41 4.26 -1.73
C LEU A 112 -9.77 4.94 -1.51
N TRP A 113 -10.18 5.07 -0.25
CA TRP A 113 -11.34 5.82 0.17
C TRP A 113 -11.01 6.60 1.45
N LEU A 114 -11.44 7.87 1.51
CA LEU A 114 -11.12 8.78 2.60
C LEU A 114 -12.40 9.40 3.18
N GLU A 115 -12.58 9.28 4.50
CA GLU A 115 -13.67 9.96 5.22
C GLU A 115 -13.34 11.45 5.38
N THR A 116 -12.25 11.71 6.10
CA THR A 116 -11.59 13.00 6.30
C THR A 116 -10.07 12.77 6.27
N ALA A 117 -9.26 13.84 6.19
CA ALA A 117 -7.81 13.71 6.05
C ALA A 117 -7.11 12.99 7.24
N ASP A 118 -7.75 12.95 8.42
CA ASP A 118 -7.14 12.46 9.67
C ASP A 118 -7.75 11.14 10.19
N ALA A 119 -8.81 10.62 9.57
CA ALA A 119 -9.56 9.44 10.04
C ALA A 119 -8.94 8.09 9.65
N GLY A 120 -7.72 8.09 9.10
CA GLY A 120 -7.10 6.91 8.52
C GLY A 120 -7.58 6.64 7.10
N VAL A 121 -6.99 5.62 6.48
CA VAL A 121 -7.15 5.32 5.06
C VAL A 121 -7.90 4.03 4.88
N TRP A 122 -8.97 4.04 4.11
CA TRP A 122 -9.68 2.81 3.75
C TRP A 122 -9.23 2.29 2.39
N LEU A 123 -8.96 0.99 2.32
CA LEU A 123 -8.91 0.22 1.09
C LEU A 123 -10.25 -0.50 0.91
N VAL A 124 -10.94 -0.19 -0.17
CA VAL A 124 -12.27 -0.71 -0.49
C VAL A 124 -12.17 -1.55 -1.78
N PRO A 125 -12.81 -2.73 -1.84
CA PRO A 125 -12.79 -3.57 -3.03
C PRO A 125 -13.53 -2.88 -4.21
N PRO A 126 -13.09 -3.11 -5.45
CA PRO A 126 -13.62 -2.41 -6.63
C PRO A 126 -15.11 -2.73 -6.91
N GLU A 127 -15.55 -3.95 -6.59
CA GLU A 127 -16.92 -4.43 -6.82
C GLU A 127 -17.87 -4.06 -5.67
N GLY A 128 -17.39 -3.36 -4.63
CA GLY A 128 -18.20 -2.96 -3.47
C GLY A 128 -18.61 -4.11 -2.54
N GLN A 129 -18.32 -5.35 -2.93
CA GLN A 129 -18.48 -6.56 -2.12
C GLN A 129 -17.10 -7.08 -1.73
N GLY A 130 -16.97 -7.51 -0.48
CA GLY A 130 -15.72 -8.03 0.08
C GLY A 130 -15.21 -7.25 1.27
N ARG A 131 -14.17 -7.78 1.87
CA ARG A 131 -13.49 -7.21 3.04
C ARG A 131 -12.89 -5.86 2.68
N CYS A 132 -13.06 -4.87 3.54
CA CYS A 132 -12.37 -3.60 3.50
C CYS A 132 -11.21 -3.62 4.50
N PHE A 133 -10.22 -2.74 4.29
CA PHE A 133 -9.10 -2.60 5.22
C PHE A 133 -8.98 -1.15 5.65
N LEU A 134 -9.05 -0.89 6.96
CA LEU A 134 -8.67 0.38 7.54
C LEU A 134 -7.17 0.35 7.84
N ILE A 135 -6.42 1.23 7.21
CA ILE A 135 -5.00 1.42 7.44
C ILE A 135 -4.81 2.70 8.24
N GLY A 136 -4.25 2.56 9.44
CA GLY A 136 -3.96 3.66 10.32
C GLY A 136 -2.56 3.59 10.90
N LYS A 137 -2.23 4.56 11.75
CA LYS A 137 -0.92 4.68 12.41
C LYS A 137 -0.55 3.47 13.29
N GLN A 138 -1.52 2.63 13.67
CA GLN A 138 -1.31 1.48 14.55
C GLN A 138 -1.31 0.13 13.83
N GLY A 139 -1.62 0.11 12.53
CA GLY A 139 -1.72 -1.13 11.78
C GLY A 139 -2.86 -1.14 10.79
N ILE A 140 -3.19 -2.36 10.36
CA ILE A 140 -4.28 -2.63 9.42
C ILE A 140 -5.37 -3.43 10.13
N GLU A 141 -6.60 -2.95 10.03
CA GLU A 141 -7.79 -3.63 10.52
C GLU A 141 -8.64 -4.10 9.34
N ALA A 142 -8.93 -5.39 9.32
CA ALA A 142 -9.88 -5.98 8.40
C ALA A 142 -11.31 -5.74 8.89
N SER A 143 -12.17 -5.26 8.01
CA SER A 143 -13.60 -5.09 8.28
C SER A 143 -14.42 -5.73 7.17
N ASP A 144 -15.44 -6.50 7.52
CA ASP A 144 -16.39 -7.03 6.53
C ASP A 144 -17.40 -5.94 6.08
N HIS A 145 -17.31 -4.74 6.64
CA HIS A 145 -18.16 -3.61 6.32
C HIS A 145 -17.33 -2.40 5.90
N GLY A 146 -17.68 -1.81 4.75
CA GLY A 146 -17.09 -0.56 4.30
C GLY A 146 -17.51 0.63 5.17
N PRO A 147 -16.72 1.72 5.18
CA PRO A 147 -16.94 2.88 6.06
C PRO A 147 -18.19 3.70 5.75
N PHE A 148 -18.87 3.40 4.64
CA PHE A 148 -20.02 4.16 4.15
C PHE A 148 -21.37 3.54 4.54
N ALA A 149 -21.43 2.44 5.30
CA ALA A 149 -22.66 1.86 5.87
C ALA A 149 -23.87 1.82 4.89
N HIS A 150 -23.60 1.50 3.61
CA HIS A 150 -24.56 1.46 2.48
C HIS A 150 -25.00 2.81 1.87
N ASP A 151 -24.49 3.95 2.34
CA ASP A 151 -24.71 5.24 1.70
C ASP A 151 -23.78 5.41 0.47
N GLU A 152 -24.35 5.22 -0.73
CA GLU A 152 -23.64 5.35 -1.99
C GLU A 152 -23.08 6.76 -2.22
N ARG A 153 -23.74 7.81 -1.71
CA ARG A 153 -23.26 9.18 -1.84
C ARG A 153 -22.00 9.36 -1.00
N VAL A 154 -21.98 8.86 0.24
CA VAL A 154 -20.80 8.87 1.11
C VAL A 154 -19.67 8.06 0.48
N ARG A 155 -19.99 6.89 -0.12
CA ARG A 155 -19.02 6.08 -0.86
C ARG A 155 -18.37 6.87 -2.00
N GLN A 156 -19.17 7.51 -2.85
CA GLN A 156 -18.67 8.31 -3.98
C GLN A 156 -17.84 9.51 -3.53
N GLN A 157 -18.26 10.20 -2.47
CA GLN A 157 -17.52 11.33 -1.92
C GLN A 157 -16.13 10.94 -1.43
N GLY A 158 -16.00 9.85 -0.67
CA GLY A 158 -14.69 9.44 -0.19
C GLY A 158 -13.76 8.92 -1.28
N HIS A 159 -14.30 8.30 -2.33
CA HIS A 159 -13.51 7.99 -3.53
C HIS A 159 -13.10 9.25 -4.31
N ALA A 160 -13.97 10.26 -4.41
CA ALA A 160 -13.62 11.53 -5.05
C ALA A 160 -12.49 12.26 -4.31
N ARG A 161 -12.53 12.28 -2.98
CA ARG A 161 -11.44 12.82 -2.13
C ARG A 161 -10.13 12.07 -2.37
N ALA A 162 -10.19 10.75 -2.35
CA ALA A 162 -9.03 9.89 -2.62
C ALA A 162 -8.43 10.13 -4.01
N ARG A 163 -9.28 10.24 -5.04
CA ARG A 163 -8.85 10.55 -6.41
C ARG A 163 -8.17 11.91 -6.48
N LEU A 164 -8.74 12.94 -5.83
CA LEU A 164 -8.15 14.27 -5.82
C LEU A 164 -6.75 14.25 -5.19
N LEU A 165 -6.60 13.60 -4.03
CA LEU A 165 -5.33 13.43 -3.35
C LEU A 165 -4.30 12.75 -4.26
N LEU A 166 -4.67 11.63 -4.89
CA LEU A 166 -3.77 10.90 -5.78
C LEU A 166 -3.45 11.69 -7.05
N ALA A 167 -4.39 12.46 -7.59
CA ALA A 167 -4.17 13.30 -8.77
C ALA A 167 -3.13 14.41 -8.50
N VAL A 168 -3.24 15.07 -7.34
CA VAL A 168 -2.22 16.04 -6.88
C VAL A 168 -0.86 15.36 -6.74
N ALA A 169 -0.84 14.10 -6.26
CA ALA A 169 0.39 13.34 -6.05
C ALA A 169 1.11 13.07 -7.36
N ARG A 170 0.36 12.74 -8.41
CA ARG A 170 0.91 12.51 -9.75
C ARG A 170 1.59 13.74 -10.31
N GLN A 171 1.03 14.93 -10.05
CA GLN A 171 1.60 16.20 -10.49
C GLN A 171 2.90 16.56 -9.73
N GLY A 172 3.17 15.93 -8.59
CA GLY A 172 4.39 16.11 -7.80
C GLY A 172 4.30 17.19 -6.73
N TRP A 173 3.08 17.48 -6.26
CA TRP A 173 2.81 18.50 -5.25
C TRP A 173 2.62 17.85 -3.88
N TYR A 174 3.69 17.25 -3.32
CA TYR A 174 3.70 16.62 -1.99
C TYR A 174 5.10 16.71 -1.35
#